data_AF-A0A2D7Z1V4-F1
#
_entry.id   AF-A0A2D7Z1V4-F1
#
_cell.length_a   1.000
_cell.length_b   1.000
_cell.length_c   1.000
_cell.angle_alpha   90.00
_cell.angle_beta   90.00
_cell.angle_gamma   90.00
#
_symmetry.space_group_name_H-M   'P 1'
#
loop_
_entity.id
_entity.type
_entity.pdbx_description
1 polymer ?
#
loop_
_entity_poly.entity_id
_entity_poly.type
_entity_poly.pdbx_seq_one_letter_code
_entity_poly.pdbx_strand_id
1 'polypeptide(L)' 'MARDSEQAGAKVLGIEDGGEIVHVEFETATGETVAGIYELIGWTQAPKAVKLKVEQELWVPQKTH' A
#
# COMPACT_ATOMS: atom_id res chain seq x y z
N MET A 1 -22.92 16.69 -8.22
CA MET A 1 -21.89 16.97 -7.19
C MET A 1 -21.17 15.66 -6.95
N ALA A 2 -20.01 15.47 -7.59
CA ALA A 2 -19.17 14.30 -7.36
C ALA A 2 -18.53 14.46 -5.99
N ARG A 3 -18.78 13.53 -5.07
CA ARG A 3 -18.01 13.45 -3.82
C ARG A 3 -16.65 12.89 -4.20
N ASP A 4 -15.65 13.77 -4.24
CA ASP A 4 -14.25 13.37 -4.20
C ASP A 4 -14.11 12.33 -3.09
N SER A 5 -13.57 11.17 -3.46
CA SER A 5 -13.35 10.07 -2.54
C SER A 5 -12.23 10.52 -1.61
N GLU A 6 -12.59 11.01 -0.43
CA GLU A 6 -11.67 11.43 0.61
C GLU A 6 -10.73 10.25 0.89
N GLN A 7 -9.46 10.40 0.48
CA GLN A 7 -8.44 9.40 0.71
C GLN A 7 -8.26 9.31 2.22
N ALA A 8 -8.79 8.26 2.85
CA ALA A 8 -8.43 7.89 4.21
C ALA A 8 -6.90 7.74 4.24
N GLY A 9 -6.22 8.74 4.80
CA GLY A 9 -4.77 8.82 4.79
C GLY A 9 -4.20 7.74 5.70
N ALA A 10 -3.48 6.78 5.11
CA ALA A 10 -2.65 5.86 5.86
C ALA A 10 -1.21 6.40 5.90
N LYS A 11 -0.62 6.44 7.08
CA LYS A 11 0.76 6.86 7.33
C LYS A 11 1.57 5.67 7.84
N VAL A 12 2.66 5.36 7.14
CA VAL A 12 3.65 4.40 7.65
C VAL A 12 4.48 5.11 8.72
N LEU A 13 4.49 4.55 9.93
CA LEU A 13 5.25 5.07 11.07
C LEU A 13 6.63 4.43 11.17
N GLY A 14 6.78 3.19 10.71
CA GLY A 14 8.03 2.43 10.81
C GLY A 14 7.97 1.12 10.04
N ILE A 15 9.15 0.62 9.69
CA ILE A 15 9.35 -0.67 9.03
C ILE A 15 10.48 -1.38 9.78
N GLU A 16 10.23 -2.62 10.18
CA GLU A 16 11.14 -3.47 10.95
C GLU A 16 11.39 -4.79 10.22
N ASP A 17 12.35 -5.59 10.70
CA ASP A 17 12.67 -6.93 10.19
C ASP A 17 12.80 -7.03 8.67
N GLY A 18 13.52 -6.07 8.07
CA GLY A 18 13.80 -6.08 6.64
C GLY A 18 12.58 -5.85 5.74
N GLY A 19 11.47 -5.35 6.29
CA GLY A 19 10.21 -5.15 5.56
C GLY A 19 9.12 -6.16 5.91
N GLU A 20 9.39 -7.09 6.81
CA GLU A 20 8.41 -8.08 7.26
C GLU A 20 7.39 -7.48 8.21
N ILE A 21 7.72 -6.41 8.93
CA ILE A 21 6.82 -5.75 9.87
C ILE A 21 6.65 -4.27 9.47
N VAL A 22 5.40 -3.83 9.34
CA VAL A 22 5.05 -2.44 9.00
C VAL A 22 4.11 -1.86 10.05
N HIS A 23 4.49 -0.73 10.62
CA HIS A 23 3.69 0.04 11.56
C HIS A 23 2.90 1.09 10.78
N VAL A 24 1.56 1.02 10.84
CA VAL A 24 0.68 1.91 10.08
C VAL A 24 -0.32 2.57 11.01
N GLU A 25 -0.50 3.86 10.82
CA GLU A 25 -1.57 4.65 11.41
C GLU A 25 -2.53 5.07 10.29
N PHE A 26 -3.83 4.86 10.46
CA PHE A 26 -4.83 5.31 9.50
C PHE A 26 -6.11 5.75 10.21
N GLU A 27 -6.81 6.67 9.56
CA GLU A 27 -8.14 7.09 10.00
C GLU A 27 -9.20 6.16 9.40
N THR A 28 -10.07 5.63 10.26
CA THR A 28 -11.22 4.82 9.85
C THR A 28 -12.31 5.71 9.26
N ALA A 29 -13.26 5.12 8.52
CA ALA A 29 -14.41 5.86 7.97
C ALA A 29 -15.31 6.50 9.05
N THR A 30 -15.16 6.09 10.31
CA THR A 30 -15.83 6.67 11.48
C THR A 30 -15.07 7.83 12.13
N GLY A 31 -13.88 8.17 11.62
CA GLY A 31 -13.01 9.23 12.14
C GLY A 31 -12.11 8.78 13.30
N GLU A 32 -12.07 7.49 13.61
CA GLU A 32 -11.18 6.96 14.65
C GLU A 32 -9.79 6.72 14.06
N THR A 33 -8.75 7.25 14.71
CA THR A 33 -7.36 6.95 14.37
C THR A 33 -6.96 5.60 14.96
N VAL A 34 -6.57 4.68 14.09
CA VAL A 34 -6.10 3.34 14.47
C VAL A 34 -4.63 3.21 14.12
N ALA A 35 -3.81 2.89 15.13
CA ALA A 35 -2.42 2.50 14.96
C ALA A 35 -2.28 0.98 15.11
N GLY A 36 -1.72 0.32 14.10
CA GLY A 36 -1.57 -1.12 14.04
C GLY A 36 -0.19 -1.56 13.56
N ILE A 37 0.19 -2.77 13.96
CA ILE A 37 1.40 -3.46 13.49
C ILE A 37 0.94 -4.57 12.56
N TYR A 38 1.48 -4.59 11.34
CA TYR A 38 1.15 -5.58 10.31
C TYR A 38 2.38 -6.42 10.01
N GLU A 39 2.25 -7.73 10.12
CA GLU A 39 3.30 -8.70 9.81
C GLU A 39 3.01 -9.37 8.45
N LEU A 40 4.04 -9.45 7.62
CA LEU A 40 4.01 -10.12 6.33
C LEU A 40 4.09 -11.64 6.55
N ILE A 41 2.95 -12.33 6.54
CA ILE A 41 2.87 -13.81 6.67
C ILE A 41 3.21 -14.51 5.33
N GLY A 42 4.26 -14.04 4.66
CA GLY A 42 4.77 -14.55 3.39
C GLY A 42 4.19 -13.91 2.12
N TRP A 43 4.77 -14.26 0.98
CA TRP A 43 4.36 -13.75 -0.33
C TRP A 43 3.31 -14.68 -0.95
N THR A 44 2.06 -14.24 -1.07
CA THR A 44 1.10 -14.91 -1.95
C THR A 44 1.47 -14.66 -3.40
N GLN A 45 1.41 -15.69 -4.25
CA GLN A 45 1.67 -15.52 -5.68
C GLN A 45 0.65 -14.53 -6.25
N ALA A 46 1.12 -13.39 -6.76
CA ALA A 46 0.23 -12.37 -7.30
C ALA A 46 -0.64 -12.97 -8.42
N PRO A 47 -1.94 -12.63 -8.49
CA PRO A 47 -2.79 -13.02 -9.61
C PRO A 47 -2.14 -12.62 -10.94
N LYS A 48 -2.20 -13.49 -11.95
CA LYS A 48 -1.52 -13.29 -13.25
C LYS A 48 -1.73 -11.89 -13.83
N ALA A 49 -2.93 -11.34 -13.70
CA ALA A 49 -3.28 -10.00 -14.19
C ALA A 49 -2.50 -8.87 -13.47
N VAL A 50 -2.30 -8.98 -12.16
CA VAL A 50 -1.55 -8.00 -11.36
C VAL A 50 -0.06 -8.07 -11.73
N LYS A 51 0.49 -9.28 -11.83
CA LYS A 51 1.88 -9.49 -12.24
C LYS A 51 2.16 -8.88 -13.62
N LEU A 52 1.31 -9.17 -14.61
CA LEU A 52 1.47 -8.66 -15.97
C LEU A 52 1.45 -7.13 -16.03
N LYS A 53 0.57 -6.50 -15.25
CA LYS A 53 0.48 -5.04 -15.18
C LYS A 53 1.74 -4.41 -14.60
N VAL A 54 2.25 -4.95 -13.49
CA VAL A 54 3.49 -4.46 -12.86
C VAL A 54 4.71 -4.68 -13.76
N GLU A 55 4.81 -5.84 -14.42
CA GLU A 55 5.89 -6.11 -15.37
C GLU A 55 5.87 -5.15 -16.55
N GLN A 56 4.69 -4.78 -17.05
CA GLN A 56 4.56 -3.75 -18.09
C GLN A 56 5.01 -2.37 -17.59
N GLU A 57 4.61 -1.98 -16.39
CA GLU A 57 5.01 -0.69 -15.79
C GLU A 57 6.52 -0.61 -15.50
N LEU A 58 7.15 -1.72 -15.10
CA LEU A 58 8.59 -1.82 -14.88
C LEU A 58 9.39 -1.88 -16.19
N TRP A 59 8.83 -2.50 -17.24
CA TRP A 59 9.50 -2.65 -18.54
C TRP A 59 9.47 -1.38 -19.37
N VAL A 60 8.50 -0.49 -19.15
CA VAL A 60 8.49 0.82 -19.79
C VAL A 60 9.60 1.65 -19.16
N PRO A 61 10.66 2.04 -19.90
CA PRO A 61 11.67 2.94 -19.37
C PRO A 61 10.95 4.21 -18.92
N GLN A 62 11.08 4.56 -17.64
CA GLN A 62 10.44 5.76 -17.12
C GLN A 62 10.85 6.92 -18.03
N LYS A 63 9.85 7.63 -18.57
CA LYS A 63 10.13 8.90 -19.25
C LYS A 63 10.65 9.85 -18.20
N THR A 64 11.98 9.99 -18.14
CA THR A 64 12.66 11.04 -17.41
C THR A 64 12.09 12.36 -17.94
N HIS A 65 11.30 13.03 -17.10
CA HIS A 65 10.78 14.36 -17.36
C HIS A 65 11.62 15.37 -16.59
#